data_AF-A0A328EGR8-F1
#
_entry.id   AF-A0A328EGR8-F1
#
_cell.length_a   1.000
_cell.length_b   1.000
_cell.length_c   1.000
_cell.angle_alpha   90.00
_cell.angle_beta   90.00
_cell.angle_gamma   90.00
#
_symmetry.space_group_name_H-M   'P 1'
#
loop_
_entity.id
_entity.type
_entity.pdbx_description
1 polymer ?
#
loop_
_entity_poly.entity_id
_entity_poly.type
_entity_poly.pdbx_seq_one_letter_code
_entity_poly.pdbx_strand_id
1 'polypeptide(L)'
;MKKQPNLLDIPEINLDFVIDEINKNIFDEKIWIGEKMWKVAEVTYSYTSKNKKTGNDLKINGKKINLNFTLFCEIGGLNLDDFDNITDDEKIIKILQARDNLEKKIFDKMRLISIFKKNIKNLNLNGTDKLKAEIIYDSLNEKNDLLEYCLYGMKYELEKAGIKPYFSKMEEIETDLNLRRIDKKVFGGQVVDNPTEINLSYNNLVDFFVKNKEKLTKQEQESFKIFIKKIASLPGCKKLKITQKPKNRLSKYNNLTVKDIHYIPIFNEFTKMLGLGHKAVQNSEAGSISDGPNTIEFPTSKEFKTMKVPRILSLNSHEIESHSVNDENNKKILGNIRGAKSTEKEEGLAILMENLLKYGDGILKVDKNTGKKIIDLEKCDIPDSIVKTLIGEICNDEELLEYFKLKSKMGGLKISPKEAFLRAKRSNKSGVQHKDTSYARGFIKVVKSLNKSIKSGKGINFEDLFLGKFGIKDLEKAKKIKEAEEIQTILPQFNSERILYIMETGDTSESNFLKDFQKKFPFINLGNMLAESITSETNEKILEIIGELKKT
;
A
#
# COMPACT_ATOMS: atom_id res chain seq x y z
N MET A 1 57.61 -12.84 -10.20
CA MET A 1 56.80 -13.32 -9.05
C MET A 1 55.61 -12.39 -8.88
N LYS A 2 54.40 -12.84 -9.18
CA LYS A 2 53.17 -12.08 -8.92
C LYS A 2 52.90 -12.12 -7.42
N LYS A 3 52.75 -10.96 -6.79
CA LYS A 3 52.40 -10.83 -5.36
C LYS A 3 51.12 -11.63 -5.09
N GLN A 4 51.17 -12.52 -4.09
CA GLN A 4 49.98 -13.12 -3.51
C GLN A 4 49.07 -12.00 -2.96
N PRO A 5 47.75 -12.10 -3.11
CA PRO A 5 46.82 -11.18 -2.45
C PRO A 5 46.99 -11.32 -0.94
N ASN A 6 47.14 -10.20 -0.24
CA ASN A 6 47.13 -10.15 1.22
C ASN A 6 45.77 -10.69 1.72
N LEU A 7 45.83 -11.72 2.57
CA LEU A 7 44.68 -12.36 3.23
C LEU A 7 44.10 -11.52 4.40
N LEU A 8 44.27 -10.19 4.38
CA LEU A 8 43.93 -9.31 5.52
C LEU A 8 42.70 -8.42 5.34
N ASP A 9 42.00 -8.50 4.20
CA ASP A 9 40.74 -7.74 3.99
C ASP A 9 39.52 -8.69 3.93
N ILE A 10 39.34 -9.53 4.95
CA ILE A 10 38.02 -10.14 5.19
C ILE A 10 37.26 -9.15 6.07
N PRO A 11 36.15 -8.54 5.60
CA PRO A 11 35.38 -7.61 6.42
C PRO A 11 34.99 -8.30 7.73
N GLU A 12 35.25 -7.64 8.86
CA GLU A 12 34.71 -8.09 10.14
C GLU A 12 33.18 -8.12 10.01
N ILE A 13 32.57 -9.29 10.22
CA ILE A 13 31.12 -9.42 10.13
C ILE A 13 30.53 -8.72 11.36
N ASN A 14 30.17 -7.46 11.19
CA ASN A 14 29.43 -6.65 12.17
C ASN A 14 28.02 -6.32 11.63
N LEU A 15 27.20 -5.63 12.42
CA LEU A 15 25.81 -5.36 12.03
C LEU A 15 25.72 -4.46 10.79
N ASP A 16 26.57 -3.44 10.67
CA ASP A 16 26.58 -2.53 9.53
C ASP A 16 26.90 -3.26 8.23
N PHE A 17 27.92 -4.13 8.23
CA PHE A 17 28.24 -4.98 7.09
C PHE A 17 27.05 -5.88 6.70
N VAL A 18 26.37 -6.47 7.69
CA VAL A 18 25.19 -7.30 7.45
C VAL A 18 24.02 -6.48 6.90
N ILE A 19 23.81 -5.25 7.38
CA ILE A 19 22.80 -4.32 6.86
C ILE A 19 23.11 -3.97 5.41
N ASP A 20 24.36 -3.66 5.08
CA ASP A 20 24.78 -3.34 3.72
C ASP A 20 24.60 -4.52 2.76
N GLU A 21 24.95 -5.74 3.18
CA GLU A 21 24.73 -6.93 2.37
C GLU A 21 23.24 -7.30 2.23
N ILE A 22 22.43 -7.11 3.27
CA ILE A 22 20.97 -7.28 3.19
C ILE A 22 20.38 -6.22 2.25
N ASN A 23 20.81 -4.96 2.37
CA ASN A 23 20.42 -3.91 1.46
C ASN A 23 20.78 -4.32 0.04
N LYS A 24 22.04 -4.63 -0.27
CA LYS A 24 22.50 -5.01 -1.61
C LYS A 24 21.80 -6.22 -2.22
N ASN A 25 21.55 -7.27 -1.45
CA ASN A 25 21.15 -8.56 -2.01
C ASN A 25 19.66 -8.89 -1.82
N ILE A 26 19.05 -8.31 -0.79
CA ILE A 26 17.61 -8.40 -0.52
C ILE A 26 16.95 -7.11 -0.99
N PHE A 27 17.20 -5.95 -0.37
CA PHE A 27 16.40 -4.73 -0.59
C PHE A 27 16.85 -3.81 -1.74
N ASP A 28 17.94 -4.11 -2.44
CA ASP A 28 18.53 -3.24 -3.46
C ASP A 28 17.62 -3.23 -4.66
N GLU A 29 17.19 -2.03 -4.99
CA GLU A 29 16.31 -1.76 -6.09
C GLU A 29 16.92 -2.26 -7.41
N LYS A 30 18.22 -2.11 -7.71
CA LYS A 30 18.77 -2.57 -9.00
C LYS A 30 18.77 -4.09 -9.17
N ILE A 31 19.06 -4.85 -8.12
CA ILE A 31 19.12 -6.33 -8.19
C ILE A 31 17.73 -6.93 -7.98
N TRP A 32 16.95 -6.43 -7.02
CA TRP A 32 15.60 -6.93 -6.74
C TRP A 32 14.56 -6.44 -7.75
N ILE A 33 14.70 -5.24 -8.33
CA ILE A 33 13.90 -4.73 -9.47
C ILE A 33 14.40 -5.32 -10.79
N GLY A 34 15.70 -5.53 -10.98
CA GLY A 34 16.23 -6.20 -12.17
C GLY A 34 15.62 -7.61 -12.35
N GLU A 35 15.48 -8.35 -11.25
CA GLU A 35 14.79 -9.64 -11.23
C GLU A 35 13.28 -9.54 -10.92
N LYS A 36 12.79 -8.32 -10.63
CA LYS A 36 11.40 -7.98 -10.22
C LYS A 36 10.85 -8.79 -9.04
N MET A 37 11.71 -9.43 -8.25
CA MET A 37 11.34 -10.31 -7.13
C MET A 37 10.73 -9.55 -5.94
N TRP A 38 10.89 -8.22 -5.85
CA TRP A 38 10.14 -7.38 -4.91
C TRP A 38 8.62 -7.50 -5.14
N LYS A 39 8.17 -7.72 -6.39
CA LYS A 39 6.75 -7.91 -6.70
C LYS A 39 6.19 -9.20 -6.10
N VAL A 40 7.01 -10.25 -6.01
CA VAL A 40 6.67 -11.49 -5.30
C VAL A 40 6.63 -11.25 -3.81
N ALA A 41 7.63 -10.56 -3.27
CA ALA A 41 7.66 -10.18 -1.86
C ALA A 41 6.49 -9.25 -1.47
N GLU A 42 5.90 -8.55 -2.42
CA GLU A 42 4.71 -7.74 -2.16
C GLU A 42 3.43 -8.44 -2.64
N VAL A 43 3.51 -9.61 -3.28
CA VAL A 43 2.37 -10.33 -3.87
C VAL A 43 1.56 -9.41 -4.83
N THR A 44 2.26 -8.60 -5.64
CA THR A 44 1.68 -7.70 -6.66
C THR A 44 1.67 -8.40 -8.02
N TYR A 45 0.49 -8.81 -8.52
CA TYR A 45 0.41 -9.51 -9.82
C TYR A 45 -0.49 -8.86 -10.84
N SER A 46 -0.02 -8.77 -12.07
CA SER A 46 -0.85 -8.40 -13.22
C SER A 46 -1.20 -9.63 -14.05
N TYR A 47 -2.34 -9.58 -14.74
CA TYR A 47 -2.72 -10.60 -15.71
C TYR A 47 -2.64 -10.05 -17.13
N THR A 48 -2.25 -10.90 -18.07
CA THR A 48 -2.44 -10.65 -19.50
C THR A 48 -3.29 -11.75 -20.11
N SER A 49 -4.10 -11.37 -21.09
CA SER A 49 -4.83 -12.32 -21.94
C SER A 49 -4.53 -12.13 -23.42
N LYS A 50 -3.56 -11.27 -23.72
CA LYS A 50 -3.16 -10.92 -25.08
C LYS A 50 -1.64 -10.94 -25.25
N ASN A 51 -1.21 -11.34 -26.43
CA ASN A 51 0.15 -11.13 -26.89
C ASN A 51 0.35 -9.63 -27.13
N LYS A 52 1.38 -9.03 -26.52
CA LYS A 52 1.64 -7.59 -26.63
C LYS A 52 2.08 -7.18 -28.03
N LYS A 53 2.75 -8.08 -28.76
CA LYS A 53 3.28 -7.82 -30.10
C LYS A 53 2.18 -7.84 -31.17
N THR A 54 1.32 -8.84 -31.11
CA THR A 54 0.29 -9.08 -32.13
C THR A 54 -1.10 -8.57 -31.73
N GLY A 55 -1.35 -8.35 -30.45
CA GLY A 55 -2.67 -8.00 -29.91
C GLY A 55 -3.66 -9.17 -29.85
N ASN A 56 -3.25 -10.35 -30.30
CA ASN A 56 -4.06 -11.57 -30.33
C ASN A 56 -4.32 -12.11 -28.93
N ASP A 57 -5.46 -12.77 -28.75
CA ASP A 57 -5.77 -13.47 -27.52
C ASP A 57 -4.83 -14.66 -27.32
N LEU A 58 -4.26 -14.77 -26.12
CA LEU A 58 -3.49 -15.95 -25.73
C LEU A 58 -4.43 -17.16 -25.64
N LYS A 59 -4.10 -18.22 -26.38
CA LYS A 59 -4.92 -19.45 -26.43
C LYS A 59 -4.07 -20.71 -26.24
N ILE A 60 -4.64 -21.66 -25.51
CA ILE A 60 -4.18 -23.05 -25.39
C ILE A 60 -5.41 -23.94 -25.59
N ASN A 61 -5.30 -24.96 -26.44
CA ASN A 61 -6.37 -25.89 -26.81
C ASN A 61 -7.64 -25.16 -27.28
N GLY A 62 -7.46 -24.12 -28.11
CA GLY A 62 -8.54 -23.27 -28.62
C GLY A 62 -9.22 -22.36 -27.58
N LYS A 63 -8.85 -22.44 -26.30
CA LYS A 63 -9.44 -21.66 -25.21
C LYS A 63 -8.57 -20.47 -24.86
N LYS A 64 -9.20 -19.31 -24.68
CA LYS A 64 -8.52 -18.11 -24.20
C LYS A 64 -8.04 -18.32 -22.76
N ILE A 65 -6.77 -18.00 -22.51
CA ILE A 65 -6.15 -18.10 -21.19
C ILE A 65 -5.92 -16.71 -20.57
N ASN A 66 -5.86 -16.64 -19.24
CA ASN A 66 -5.34 -15.48 -18.52
C ASN A 66 -4.05 -15.91 -17.83
N LEU A 67 -2.93 -15.33 -18.24
CA LEU A 67 -1.63 -15.64 -17.70
C LEU A 67 -1.26 -14.58 -16.66
N ASN A 68 -0.74 -15.00 -15.51
CA ASN A 68 -0.15 -14.09 -14.54
C ASN A 68 1.15 -13.52 -15.12
N PHE A 69 1.06 -12.32 -15.71
CA PHE A 69 2.14 -11.67 -16.42
C PHE A 69 3.32 -11.39 -15.49
N THR A 70 3.04 -10.96 -14.26
CA THR A 70 4.10 -10.65 -13.31
C THR A 70 4.89 -11.88 -12.88
N LEU A 71 4.22 -12.99 -12.55
CA LEU A 71 4.94 -14.20 -12.15
C LEU A 71 5.69 -14.83 -13.32
N PHE A 72 5.00 -15.12 -14.42
CA PHE A 72 5.60 -15.96 -15.46
C PHE A 72 6.45 -15.17 -16.46
N CYS A 73 6.05 -13.95 -16.83
CA CYS A 73 6.79 -13.16 -17.81
C CYS A 73 7.85 -12.29 -17.14
N GLU A 74 7.44 -11.45 -16.20
CA GLU A 74 8.33 -10.46 -15.61
C GLU A 74 9.44 -11.08 -14.75
N ILE A 75 9.13 -12.15 -14.01
CA ILE A 75 10.07 -12.78 -13.08
C ILE A 75 10.55 -14.13 -13.62
N GLY A 76 9.61 -14.97 -14.07
CA GLY A 76 9.89 -16.27 -14.68
C GLY A 76 10.62 -16.19 -16.02
N GLY A 77 10.61 -15.03 -16.68
CA GLY A 77 11.34 -14.79 -17.94
C GLY A 77 10.65 -15.34 -19.19
N LEU A 78 9.35 -15.64 -19.10
CA LEU A 78 8.58 -16.08 -20.26
C LEU A 78 8.46 -14.96 -21.31
N ASN A 79 8.95 -15.22 -22.52
CA ASN A 79 8.68 -14.37 -23.68
C ASN A 79 7.39 -14.82 -24.38
N LEU A 80 6.47 -13.88 -24.61
CA LEU A 80 5.20 -14.12 -25.30
C LEU A 80 5.25 -13.84 -26.80
N ASP A 81 6.33 -13.28 -27.35
CA ASP A 81 6.37 -12.75 -28.71
C ASP A 81 6.11 -13.79 -29.81
N ASP A 82 6.48 -15.04 -29.58
CA ASP A 82 6.33 -16.14 -30.52
C ASP A 82 5.17 -17.09 -30.19
N PHE A 83 4.38 -16.79 -29.15
CA PHE A 83 3.26 -17.64 -28.72
C PHE A 83 2.26 -17.94 -29.84
N ASP A 84 2.07 -16.99 -30.76
CA ASP A 84 1.12 -17.16 -31.86
C ASP A 84 1.62 -18.15 -32.94
N ASN A 85 2.93 -18.45 -32.94
CA ASN A 85 3.61 -19.23 -33.98
C ASN A 85 4.04 -20.63 -33.52
N ILE A 86 3.71 -21.02 -32.29
CA ILE A 86 4.11 -22.29 -31.69
C ILE A 86 2.86 -23.12 -31.31
N THR A 87 3.06 -24.43 -31.21
CA THR A 87 2.03 -25.40 -30.83
C THR A 87 1.57 -25.19 -29.38
N ASP A 88 0.40 -25.73 -29.04
CA ASP A 88 -0.12 -25.64 -27.67
C ASP A 88 0.77 -26.39 -26.66
N ASP A 89 1.39 -27.49 -27.06
CA ASP A 89 2.37 -28.21 -26.23
C ASP A 89 3.62 -27.37 -25.97
N GLU A 90 4.15 -26.69 -26.99
CA GLU A 90 5.28 -25.78 -26.83
C GLU A 90 4.95 -24.59 -25.91
N LYS A 91 3.74 -24.02 -26.00
CA LYS A 91 3.29 -22.97 -25.06
C LYS A 91 3.28 -23.48 -23.62
N ILE A 92 2.74 -24.68 -23.40
CA ILE A 92 2.70 -25.31 -22.07
C ILE A 92 4.12 -25.52 -21.54
N ILE A 93 5.02 -26.08 -22.36
CA ILE A 93 6.43 -26.30 -22.00
C ILE A 93 7.09 -24.99 -21.58
N LYS A 94 6.93 -23.91 -22.36
CA LYS A 94 7.52 -22.60 -22.03
C LYS A 94 6.99 -22.03 -20.71
N ILE A 95 5.68 -22.16 -20.46
CA ILE A 95 5.09 -21.68 -19.20
C ILE A 95 5.61 -22.50 -18.00
N LEU A 96 5.77 -23.82 -18.16
CA LEU A 96 6.35 -24.68 -17.12
C LEU A 96 7.83 -24.35 -16.87
N GLN A 97 8.63 -24.11 -17.92
CA GLN A 97 10.02 -23.65 -17.76
C GLN A 97 10.10 -22.31 -17.00
N ALA A 98 9.18 -21.38 -17.29
CA ALA A 98 9.11 -20.11 -16.56
C ALA A 98 8.73 -20.31 -15.09
N ARG A 99 7.86 -21.29 -14.79
CA ARG A 99 7.55 -21.70 -13.41
C ARG A 99 8.79 -22.23 -12.71
N ASP A 100 9.54 -23.14 -13.33
CA ASP A 100 10.72 -23.77 -12.72
C ASP A 100 11.82 -22.72 -12.45
N ASN A 101 12.00 -21.77 -13.37
CA ASN A 101 12.91 -20.64 -13.18
C ASN A 101 12.48 -19.74 -12.01
N LEU A 102 11.19 -19.41 -11.92
CA LEU A 102 10.65 -18.64 -10.80
C LEU A 102 10.83 -19.37 -9.46
N GLU A 103 10.56 -20.68 -9.42
CA GLU A 103 10.75 -21.53 -8.24
C GLU A 103 12.22 -21.53 -7.79
N LYS A 104 13.17 -21.72 -8.71
CA LYS A 104 14.61 -21.61 -8.43
C LYS A 104 14.99 -20.26 -7.81
N LYS A 105 14.54 -19.15 -8.44
CA LYS A 105 14.80 -17.79 -7.93
C LYS A 105 14.26 -17.60 -6.51
N ILE A 106 13.06 -18.11 -6.22
CA ILE A 106 12.50 -18.03 -4.87
C ILE A 106 13.37 -18.80 -3.86
N PHE A 107 13.77 -20.04 -4.17
CA PHE A 107 14.62 -20.82 -3.27
C PHE A 107 15.99 -20.19 -3.02
N ASP A 108 16.61 -19.61 -4.05
CA ASP A 108 17.88 -18.91 -3.92
C ASP A 108 17.75 -17.71 -2.95
N LYS A 109 16.65 -16.95 -3.03
CA LYS A 109 16.36 -15.85 -2.09
C LYS A 109 16.07 -16.35 -0.68
N MET A 110 15.29 -17.42 -0.51
CA MET A 110 15.01 -18.00 0.81
C MET A 110 16.29 -18.51 1.49
N ARG A 111 17.19 -19.12 0.73
CA ARG A 111 18.51 -19.56 1.20
C ARG A 111 19.35 -18.38 1.67
N LEU A 112 19.40 -17.31 0.87
CA LEU A 112 20.13 -16.10 1.22
C LEU A 112 19.60 -15.45 2.50
N ILE A 113 18.27 -15.34 2.64
CA ILE A 113 17.61 -14.86 3.87
C ILE A 113 18.02 -15.72 5.08
N SER A 114 18.07 -17.04 4.92
CA SER A 114 18.50 -17.96 5.98
C SER A 114 19.95 -17.70 6.43
N ILE A 115 20.85 -17.44 5.49
CA ILE A 115 22.26 -17.08 5.77
C ILE A 115 22.32 -15.79 6.59
N PHE A 116 21.62 -14.73 6.15
CA PHE A 116 21.62 -13.46 6.88
C PHE A 116 21.05 -13.59 8.29
N LYS A 117 19.95 -14.33 8.44
CA LYS A 117 19.38 -14.62 9.77
C LYS A 117 20.36 -15.35 10.68
N LYS A 118 21.13 -16.30 10.15
CA LYS A 118 22.17 -17.01 10.90
C LYS A 118 23.29 -16.05 11.32
N ASN A 119 23.74 -15.19 10.41
CA ASN A 119 24.77 -14.20 10.70
C ASN A 119 24.33 -13.25 11.82
N ILE A 120 23.12 -12.68 11.73
CA ILE A 120 22.56 -11.80 12.78
C ILE A 120 22.55 -12.49 14.15
N LYS A 121 22.14 -13.75 14.22
CA LYS A 121 22.11 -14.52 15.48
C LYS A 121 23.48 -14.77 16.10
N ASN A 122 24.53 -14.79 15.29
CA ASN A 122 25.90 -15.03 15.74
C ASN A 122 26.60 -13.74 16.19
N LEU A 123 26.01 -12.57 15.94
CA LEU A 123 26.54 -11.29 16.41
C LEU A 123 26.24 -11.10 17.89
N ASN A 124 27.25 -10.63 18.64
CA ASN A 124 27.08 -10.23 20.03
C ASN A 124 26.63 -8.75 20.09
N LEU A 125 25.33 -8.51 19.98
CA LEU A 125 24.76 -7.16 19.86
C LEU A 125 24.18 -6.66 21.19
N ASN A 126 24.38 -5.37 21.47
CA ASN A 126 23.80 -4.67 22.62
C ASN A 126 23.18 -3.34 22.16
N GLY A 127 22.56 -2.60 23.10
CA GLY A 127 22.05 -1.25 22.82
C GLY A 127 21.11 -1.16 21.62
N THR A 128 21.32 -0.15 20.78
CA THR A 128 20.52 0.11 19.59
C THR A 128 20.75 -0.91 18.49
N ASP A 129 21.96 -1.47 18.36
CA ASP A 129 22.26 -2.52 17.39
C ASP A 129 21.40 -3.76 17.59
N LYS A 130 21.17 -4.15 18.85
CA LYS A 130 20.25 -5.24 19.17
C LYS A 130 18.83 -4.93 18.70
N LEU A 131 18.35 -3.71 18.90
CA LEU A 131 17.01 -3.28 18.46
C LEU A 131 16.90 -3.30 16.93
N LYS A 132 17.91 -2.77 16.23
CA LYS A 132 18.01 -2.79 14.77
C LYS A 132 17.98 -4.23 14.25
N ALA A 133 18.78 -5.12 14.82
CA ALA A 133 18.83 -6.54 14.46
C ALA A 133 17.50 -7.26 14.66
N GLU A 134 16.76 -6.98 15.73
CA GLU A 134 15.42 -7.54 15.95
C GLU A 134 14.44 -7.11 14.84
N ILE A 135 14.42 -5.83 14.47
CA ILE A 135 13.56 -5.31 13.39
C ILE A 135 13.92 -5.98 12.05
N ILE A 136 15.22 -6.07 11.74
CA ILE A 136 15.72 -6.70 10.52
C ILE A 136 15.33 -8.19 10.49
N TYR A 137 15.52 -8.90 11.60
CA TYR A 137 15.20 -10.33 11.69
C TYR A 137 13.71 -10.60 11.45
N ASP A 138 12.84 -9.76 12.01
CA ASP A 138 11.39 -9.86 11.78
C ASP A 138 11.02 -9.53 10.33
N SER A 139 11.66 -8.53 9.73
CA SER A 139 11.48 -8.22 8.31
C SER A 139 11.85 -9.39 7.41
N LEU A 140 13.02 -10.01 7.64
CA LEU A 140 13.47 -11.19 6.92
C LEU A 140 12.51 -12.38 7.08
N ASN A 141 11.91 -12.57 8.26
CA ASN A 141 10.87 -13.58 8.47
C ASN A 141 9.64 -13.34 7.60
N GLU A 142 9.14 -12.10 7.57
CA GLU A 142 7.99 -11.73 6.74
C GLU A 142 8.28 -11.95 5.26
N LYS A 143 9.48 -11.56 4.77
CA LYS A 143 9.89 -11.79 3.38
C LYS A 143 9.92 -13.28 3.02
N ASN A 144 10.39 -14.14 3.91
CA ASN A 144 10.29 -15.59 3.69
C ASN A 144 8.83 -16.07 3.64
N ASP A 145 7.96 -15.59 4.52
CA ASP A 145 6.54 -15.97 4.48
C ASP A 145 5.88 -15.56 3.14
N LEU A 146 6.24 -14.40 2.61
CA LEU A 146 5.74 -13.90 1.31
C LEU A 146 6.26 -14.74 0.12
N LEU A 147 7.53 -15.16 0.18
CA LEU A 147 8.12 -16.08 -0.80
C LEU A 147 7.43 -17.45 -0.77
N GLU A 148 7.19 -18.00 0.42
CA GLU A 148 6.41 -19.23 0.60
C GLU A 148 4.99 -19.08 0.04
N TYR A 149 4.32 -17.96 0.32
CA TYR A 149 2.98 -17.67 -0.22
C TYR A 149 2.95 -17.75 -1.75
N CYS A 150 3.97 -17.20 -2.41
CA CYS A 150 4.10 -17.26 -3.86
C CYS A 150 4.33 -18.68 -4.38
N LEU A 151 5.21 -19.47 -3.74
CA LEU A 151 5.47 -20.86 -4.13
C LEU A 151 4.18 -21.69 -4.14
N TYR A 152 3.40 -21.62 -3.06
CA TYR A 152 2.13 -22.33 -2.98
C TYR A 152 1.10 -21.77 -3.96
N GLY A 153 1.02 -20.44 -4.11
CA GLY A 153 0.05 -19.78 -4.98
C GLY A 153 0.27 -19.99 -6.48
N MET A 154 1.52 -20.19 -6.91
CA MET A 154 1.90 -20.37 -8.31
C MET A 154 1.20 -21.54 -8.99
N LYS A 155 0.91 -22.59 -8.21
CA LYS A 155 0.11 -23.75 -8.63
C LYS A 155 -1.27 -23.34 -9.16
N TYR A 156 -1.99 -22.50 -8.43
CA TYR A 156 -3.30 -22.00 -8.85
C TYR A 156 -3.22 -21.00 -10.00
N GLU A 157 -2.09 -20.31 -10.15
CA GLU A 157 -1.87 -19.43 -11.30
C GLU A 157 -1.68 -20.21 -12.60
N LEU A 158 -1.07 -21.40 -12.55
CA LEU A 158 -1.01 -22.33 -13.70
C LEU A 158 -2.41 -22.86 -14.06
N GLU A 159 -3.22 -23.26 -13.07
CA GLU A 159 -4.62 -23.70 -13.31
C GLU A 159 -5.43 -22.64 -14.06
N LYS A 160 -5.30 -21.37 -13.66
CA LYS A 160 -5.98 -20.23 -14.32
C LYS A 160 -5.50 -19.98 -15.75
N ALA A 161 -4.25 -20.33 -16.04
CA ALA A 161 -3.69 -20.30 -17.39
C ALA A 161 -4.15 -21.50 -18.24
N GLY A 162 -5.04 -22.36 -17.75
CA GLY A 162 -5.53 -23.54 -18.47
C GLY A 162 -4.53 -24.69 -18.50
N ILE A 163 -3.42 -24.58 -17.76
CA ILE A 163 -2.44 -25.64 -17.58
C ILE A 163 -2.90 -26.41 -16.35
N LYS A 164 -3.27 -27.68 -16.52
CA LYS A 164 -3.62 -28.53 -15.37
C LYS A 164 -2.33 -28.96 -14.67
N PRO A 165 -1.99 -28.44 -13.47
CA PRO A 165 -1.16 -29.20 -12.57
C PRO A 165 -1.93 -30.47 -12.15
N TYR A 166 -1.23 -31.59 -12.12
CA TYR A 166 -1.75 -32.84 -11.56
C TYR A 166 -1.51 -32.81 -10.06
N PHE A 167 -2.51 -32.38 -9.28
CA PHE A 167 -2.48 -32.58 -7.83
C PHE A 167 -3.23 -33.85 -7.46
N SER A 168 -2.64 -34.61 -6.56
CA SER A 168 -3.44 -35.43 -5.67
C SER A 168 -4.34 -34.52 -4.81
N LYS A 169 -5.51 -35.04 -4.42
CA LYS A 169 -6.41 -34.32 -3.49
C LYS A 169 -5.71 -33.91 -2.18
N MET A 170 -4.71 -34.68 -1.75
CA MET A 170 -3.91 -34.38 -0.56
C MET A 170 -3.01 -33.15 -0.76
N GLU A 171 -2.32 -33.04 -1.90
CA GLU A 171 -1.47 -31.88 -2.20
C GLU A 171 -2.28 -30.59 -2.33
N GLU A 172 -3.51 -30.68 -2.85
CA GLU A 172 -4.42 -29.54 -2.91
C GLU A 172 -4.81 -29.07 -1.51
N ILE A 173 -5.21 -30.01 -0.63
CA ILE A 173 -5.54 -29.71 0.77
C ILE A 173 -4.34 -29.09 1.50
N GLU A 174 -3.14 -29.64 1.32
CA GLU A 174 -1.92 -29.14 1.94
C GLU A 174 -1.58 -27.72 1.44
N THR A 175 -1.69 -27.48 0.14
CA THR A 175 -1.46 -26.17 -0.48
C THR A 175 -2.44 -25.13 0.08
N ASP A 176 -3.73 -25.47 0.17
CA ASP A 176 -4.76 -24.61 0.75
C ASP A 176 -4.50 -24.30 2.23
N LEU A 177 -4.13 -25.31 3.03
CA LEU A 177 -3.82 -25.13 4.45
C LEU A 177 -2.61 -24.21 4.65
N ASN A 178 -1.55 -24.41 3.87
CA ASN A 178 -0.35 -23.57 3.94
C ASN A 178 -0.63 -22.14 3.51
N LEU A 179 -1.37 -21.92 2.42
CA LEU A 179 -1.77 -20.58 1.98
C LEU A 179 -2.63 -19.89 3.03
N ARG A 180 -3.62 -20.57 3.62
CA ARG A 180 -4.45 -19.98 4.70
C ARG A 180 -3.64 -19.65 5.94
N ARG A 181 -2.70 -20.52 6.33
CA ARG A 181 -1.80 -20.28 7.48
C ARG A 181 -0.93 -19.04 7.24
N ILE A 182 -0.30 -18.96 6.08
CA ILE A 182 0.57 -17.84 5.72
C ILE A 182 -0.25 -16.56 5.54
N ASP A 183 -1.40 -16.63 4.88
CA ASP A 183 -2.33 -15.51 4.70
C ASP A 183 -2.79 -14.95 6.05
N LYS A 184 -3.14 -15.82 7.01
CA LYS A 184 -3.46 -15.39 8.38
C LYS A 184 -2.29 -14.70 9.06
N LYS A 185 -1.08 -15.24 8.93
CA LYS A 185 0.14 -14.69 9.51
C LYS A 185 0.52 -13.34 8.90
N VAL A 186 0.41 -13.23 7.57
CA VAL A 186 0.94 -12.11 6.80
C VAL A 186 -0.11 -11.03 6.56
N PHE A 187 -1.35 -11.39 6.27
CA PHE A 187 -2.38 -10.43 5.89
C PHE A 187 -3.46 -10.26 6.96
N GLY A 188 -3.51 -11.14 7.97
CA GLY A 188 -4.45 -11.06 9.10
C GLY A 188 -5.66 -11.99 8.99
N GLY A 189 -5.76 -12.79 7.92
CA GLY A 189 -6.80 -13.81 7.74
C GLY A 189 -8.11 -13.27 7.19
N GLN A 190 -9.21 -14.00 7.42
CA GLN A 190 -10.51 -13.71 6.81
C GLN A 190 -11.18 -12.48 7.43
N VAL A 191 -11.85 -11.69 6.59
CA VAL A 191 -12.62 -10.51 7.00
C VAL A 191 -13.89 -10.91 7.76
N VAL A 192 -14.52 -12.03 7.38
CA VAL A 192 -15.72 -12.58 8.06
C VAL A 192 -15.50 -12.88 9.55
N ASP A 193 -14.26 -13.06 9.98
CA ASP A 193 -13.93 -13.37 11.38
C ASP A 193 -13.80 -12.10 12.26
N ASN A 194 -13.86 -10.91 11.65
CA ASN A 194 -13.61 -9.65 12.35
C ASN A 194 -14.84 -8.72 12.33
N PRO A 195 -15.58 -8.60 13.47
CA PRO A 195 -16.75 -7.74 13.54
C PRO A 195 -16.48 -6.27 13.20
N THR A 196 -15.28 -5.74 13.49
CA THR A 196 -14.97 -4.34 13.12
C THR A 196 -14.95 -4.20 11.60
N GLU A 197 -14.30 -5.14 10.91
CA GLU A 197 -14.15 -5.11 9.45
C GLU A 197 -15.48 -5.39 8.74
N ILE A 198 -16.32 -6.29 9.29
CA ILE A 198 -17.68 -6.53 8.79
C ILE A 198 -18.52 -5.26 8.85
N ASN A 199 -18.56 -4.59 10.01
CA ASN A 199 -19.37 -3.39 10.20
C ASN A 199 -18.91 -2.23 9.31
N LEU A 200 -17.60 -2.05 9.20
CA LEU A 200 -16.98 -1.09 8.31
C LEU A 200 -17.31 -1.39 6.83
N SER A 201 -17.24 -2.65 6.42
CA SER A 201 -17.58 -3.08 5.06
C SER A 201 -19.05 -2.87 4.74
N TYR A 202 -19.94 -3.20 5.68
CA TYR A 202 -21.39 -2.98 5.56
C TYR A 202 -21.71 -1.50 5.35
N ASN A 203 -21.20 -0.63 6.23
CA ASN A 203 -21.45 0.81 6.16
C ASN A 203 -20.95 1.41 4.84
N ASN A 204 -19.74 1.01 4.41
CA ASN A 204 -19.19 1.45 3.13
C ASN A 204 -20.03 0.98 1.94
N LEU A 205 -20.47 -0.28 1.93
CA LEU A 205 -21.27 -0.83 0.85
C LEU A 205 -22.62 -0.13 0.74
N VAL A 206 -23.27 0.14 1.87
CA VAL A 206 -24.53 0.88 1.93
C VAL A 206 -24.35 2.33 1.44
N ASP A 207 -23.34 3.04 1.91
CA ASP A 207 -23.02 4.41 1.47
C ASP A 207 -22.74 4.47 -0.04
N PHE A 208 -21.95 3.52 -0.56
CA PHE A 208 -21.68 3.40 -1.99
C PHE A 208 -22.96 3.16 -2.80
N PHE A 209 -23.82 2.25 -2.32
CA PHE A 209 -25.10 1.96 -2.98
C PHE A 209 -26.01 3.19 -3.01
N VAL A 210 -26.22 3.85 -1.87
CA VAL A 210 -27.08 5.04 -1.77
C VAL A 210 -26.63 6.14 -2.73
N LYS A 211 -25.32 6.38 -2.85
CA LYS A 211 -24.76 7.43 -3.71
C LYS A 211 -24.86 7.12 -5.20
N ASN A 212 -24.94 5.85 -5.60
CA ASN A 212 -24.76 5.46 -7.01
C ASN A 212 -25.89 4.59 -7.59
N LYS A 213 -26.89 4.19 -6.79
CA LYS A 213 -27.95 3.26 -7.22
C LYS A 213 -28.71 3.71 -8.46
N GLU A 214 -28.82 5.02 -8.71
CA GLU A 214 -29.52 5.57 -9.88
C GLU A 214 -28.85 5.21 -11.22
N LYS A 215 -27.60 4.74 -11.19
CA LYS A 215 -26.89 4.21 -12.38
C LYS A 215 -27.30 2.78 -12.73
N LEU A 216 -28.13 2.14 -11.91
CA LEU A 216 -28.61 0.77 -12.08
C LEU A 216 -30.11 0.76 -12.35
N THR A 217 -30.56 -0.22 -13.16
CA THR A 217 -31.99 -0.53 -13.29
C THR A 217 -32.59 -1.02 -11.97
N LYS A 218 -33.91 -0.97 -11.82
CA LYS A 218 -34.59 -1.47 -10.60
C LYS A 218 -34.22 -2.92 -10.27
N GLN A 219 -34.13 -3.79 -11.27
CA GLN A 219 -33.74 -5.19 -11.08
C GLN A 219 -32.30 -5.30 -10.58
N GLU A 220 -31.37 -4.56 -11.19
CA GLU A 220 -29.96 -4.53 -10.77
C GLU A 220 -29.78 -3.93 -9.36
N GLN A 221 -30.62 -2.96 -8.99
CA GLN A 221 -30.64 -2.43 -7.63
C GLN A 221 -31.06 -3.51 -6.61
N GLU A 222 -32.06 -4.32 -6.94
CA GLU A 222 -32.46 -5.46 -6.10
C GLU A 222 -31.36 -6.54 -6.04
N SER A 223 -30.73 -6.85 -7.18
CA SER A 223 -29.55 -7.73 -7.21
C SER A 223 -28.42 -7.21 -6.32
N PHE A 224 -28.12 -5.91 -6.36
CA PHE A 224 -27.08 -5.32 -5.52
C PHE A 224 -27.43 -5.40 -4.02
N LYS A 225 -28.71 -5.19 -3.67
CA LYS A 225 -29.18 -5.30 -2.28
C LYS A 225 -28.98 -6.71 -1.70
N ILE A 226 -28.89 -7.76 -2.51
CA ILE A 226 -28.57 -9.11 -2.03
C ILE A 226 -27.20 -9.13 -1.34
N PHE A 227 -26.18 -8.48 -1.90
CA PHE A 227 -24.85 -8.40 -1.27
C PHE A 227 -24.88 -7.66 0.07
N ILE A 228 -25.64 -6.56 0.15
CA ILE A 228 -25.86 -5.82 1.41
C ILE A 228 -26.53 -6.73 2.45
N LYS A 229 -27.57 -7.47 2.05
CA LYS A 229 -28.26 -8.43 2.93
C LYS A 229 -27.34 -9.56 3.39
N LYS A 230 -26.48 -10.10 2.51
CA LYS A 230 -25.51 -11.15 2.88
C LYS A 230 -24.55 -10.67 3.97
N ILE A 231 -23.95 -9.48 3.82
CA ILE A 231 -23.09 -8.91 4.88
C ILE A 231 -23.90 -8.67 6.16
N ALA A 232 -25.12 -8.13 6.05
CA ALA A 232 -25.99 -7.85 7.20
C ALA A 232 -26.38 -9.10 8.00
N SER A 233 -26.30 -10.29 7.39
CA SER A 233 -26.59 -11.58 8.02
C SER A 233 -25.37 -12.22 8.68
N LEU A 234 -24.17 -11.64 8.53
CA LEU A 234 -22.96 -12.19 9.15
C LEU A 234 -22.97 -12.03 10.68
N PRO A 235 -22.46 -13.01 11.43
CA PRO A 235 -22.23 -12.87 12.86
C PRO A 235 -21.37 -11.65 13.17
N GLY A 236 -21.78 -10.83 14.14
CA GLY A 236 -21.04 -9.62 14.52
C GLY A 236 -21.32 -8.37 13.68
N CYS A 237 -22.12 -8.48 12.60
CA CYS A 237 -22.68 -7.31 11.93
C CYS A 237 -23.72 -6.65 12.83
N LYS A 238 -23.37 -5.50 13.41
CA LYS A 238 -24.32 -4.58 14.01
C LYS A 238 -24.95 -3.83 12.86
N LYS A 239 -26.27 -3.96 12.67
CA LYS A 239 -27.03 -3.07 11.77
C LYS A 239 -27.00 -1.66 12.36
N LEU A 240 -25.87 -0.98 12.19
CA LEU A 240 -25.65 0.36 12.70
C LEU A 240 -26.63 1.31 12.01
N LYS A 241 -27.07 2.34 12.73
CA LYS A 241 -27.65 3.52 12.07
C LYS A 241 -26.62 3.97 11.04
N ILE A 242 -27.07 4.19 9.80
CA ILE A 242 -26.21 4.69 8.72
C ILE A 242 -25.56 5.99 9.24
N THR A 243 -24.29 5.93 9.59
CA THR A 243 -23.52 7.11 9.97
C THR A 243 -23.23 7.87 8.70
N GLN A 244 -23.89 9.02 8.53
CA GLN A 244 -23.62 9.87 7.38
C GLN A 244 -22.17 10.36 7.45
N LYS A 245 -21.39 10.07 6.41
CA LYS A 245 -20.01 10.55 6.32
C LYS A 245 -19.98 12.08 6.36
N PRO A 246 -18.97 12.70 7.01
CA PRO A 246 -18.80 14.14 6.99
C PRO A 246 -18.72 14.69 5.57
N LYS A 247 -19.07 15.96 5.38
CA LYS A 247 -18.96 16.62 4.08
C LYS A 247 -17.49 16.68 3.67
N ASN A 248 -17.17 16.13 2.51
CA ASN A 248 -15.85 16.27 1.91
C ASN A 248 -15.60 17.74 1.54
N ARG A 249 -14.71 18.44 2.26
CA ARG A 249 -14.47 19.87 2.00
C ARG A 249 -13.67 20.12 0.71
N LEU A 250 -12.85 19.16 0.28
CA LEU A 250 -12.11 19.24 -0.99
C LEU A 250 -13.05 19.34 -2.19
N SER A 251 -14.30 18.85 -2.06
CA SER A 251 -15.27 18.88 -3.16
C SER A 251 -15.58 20.29 -3.68
N LYS A 252 -15.35 21.34 -2.87
CA LYS A 252 -15.48 22.75 -3.26
C LYS A 252 -14.54 23.13 -4.41
N TYR A 253 -13.42 22.42 -4.57
CA TYR A 253 -12.37 22.73 -5.54
C TYR A 253 -12.36 21.75 -6.73
N ASN A 254 -13.41 20.94 -6.90
CA ASN A 254 -13.51 19.95 -7.99
C ASN A 254 -13.58 20.57 -9.40
N ASN A 255 -13.88 21.86 -9.48
CA ASN A 255 -13.89 22.67 -10.70
C ASN A 255 -12.49 23.17 -11.09
N LEU A 256 -11.54 23.21 -10.16
CA LEU A 256 -10.17 23.67 -10.43
C LEU A 256 -9.33 22.52 -10.99
N THR A 257 -8.77 22.73 -12.17
CA THR A 257 -7.95 21.76 -12.92
C THR A 257 -6.66 22.45 -13.33
N VAL A 258 -5.52 21.79 -13.13
CA VAL A 258 -4.18 22.36 -13.30
C VAL A 258 -3.43 21.52 -14.33
N LYS A 259 -2.71 22.14 -15.27
CA LYS A 259 -1.93 21.43 -16.29
C LYS A 259 -0.63 20.85 -15.72
N ASP A 260 -0.11 19.81 -16.37
CA ASP A 260 1.16 19.13 -16.01
C ASP A 260 2.35 20.07 -15.84
N ILE A 261 2.48 21.06 -16.73
CA ILE A 261 3.51 22.09 -16.65
C ILE A 261 3.47 22.91 -15.36
N HIS A 262 2.33 22.96 -14.67
CA HIS A 262 2.16 23.69 -13.41
C HIS A 262 2.20 22.75 -12.20
N TYR A 263 1.48 21.62 -12.24
CA TYR A 263 1.40 20.75 -11.06
C TYR A 263 2.69 19.96 -10.81
N ILE A 264 3.49 19.60 -11.82
CA ILE A 264 4.76 18.88 -11.60
C ILE A 264 5.75 19.76 -10.80
N PRO A 265 5.96 21.04 -11.16
CA PRO A 265 6.72 21.96 -10.31
C PRO A 265 6.17 22.08 -8.88
N ILE A 266 4.85 22.11 -8.69
CA ILE A 266 4.25 22.14 -7.34
C ILE A 266 4.71 20.95 -6.48
N PHE A 267 4.72 19.72 -7.03
CA PHE A 267 5.21 18.55 -6.30
C PHE A 267 6.71 18.66 -5.95
N ASN A 268 7.53 19.22 -6.85
CA ASN A 268 8.93 19.48 -6.55
C ASN A 268 9.13 20.54 -5.45
N GLU A 269 8.27 21.56 -5.39
CA GLU A 269 8.30 22.53 -4.29
C GLU A 269 7.90 21.89 -2.96
N PHE A 270 6.89 21.01 -2.94
CA PHE A 270 6.54 20.26 -1.73
C PHE A 270 7.70 19.41 -1.20
N THR A 271 8.43 18.71 -2.06
CA THR A 271 9.59 17.91 -1.62
C THR A 271 10.73 18.79 -1.12
N LYS A 272 11.00 19.93 -1.78
CA LYS A 272 12.01 20.91 -1.33
C LYS A 272 11.70 21.49 0.05
N MET A 273 10.46 21.89 0.32
CA MET A 273 10.07 22.47 1.62
C MET A 273 10.33 21.50 2.79
N LEU A 274 10.26 20.20 2.54
CA LEU A 274 10.51 19.15 3.52
C LEU A 274 11.97 18.65 3.49
N GLY A 275 12.83 19.19 2.63
CA GLY A 275 14.22 18.76 2.46
C GLY A 275 14.35 17.31 1.97
N LEU A 276 13.39 16.81 1.21
CA LEU A 276 13.37 15.43 0.72
C LEU A 276 14.21 15.30 -0.56
N GLY A 277 14.89 14.16 -0.75
CA GLY A 277 15.67 13.89 -1.96
C GLY A 277 14.81 13.61 -3.21
N HIS A 278 13.51 13.35 -3.03
CA HIS A 278 12.59 12.95 -4.08
C HIS A 278 12.26 14.09 -5.05
N LYS A 279 12.19 13.77 -6.35
CA LYS A 279 11.76 14.71 -7.40
C LYS A 279 10.60 14.18 -8.22
N ALA A 280 9.63 15.04 -8.50
CA ALA A 280 8.55 14.74 -9.42
C ALA A 280 9.05 14.76 -10.87
N VAL A 281 8.86 13.66 -11.60
CA VAL A 281 9.32 13.48 -12.99
C VAL A 281 8.21 12.89 -13.86
N GLN A 282 8.26 13.14 -15.17
CA GLN A 282 7.41 12.43 -16.12
C GLN A 282 8.05 11.09 -16.51
N ASN A 283 7.25 10.02 -16.57
CA ASN A 283 7.67 8.70 -17.01
C ASN A 283 6.65 8.13 -18.00
N SER A 284 7.09 7.78 -19.22
CA SER A 284 6.23 7.17 -20.25
C SER A 284 5.89 5.71 -19.99
N GLU A 285 6.64 5.03 -19.13
CA GLU A 285 6.42 3.63 -18.77
C GLU A 285 5.51 3.48 -17.54
N ALA A 286 5.31 4.57 -16.78
CA ALA A 286 4.43 4.59 -15.62
C ALA A 286 2.96 4.49 -16.06
N GLY A 287 2.23 3.50 -15.51
CA GLY A 287 0.78 3.35 -15.71
C GLY A 287 -0.08 4.11 -14.70
N SER A 288 0.54 4.64 -13.65
CA SER A 288 -0.10 5.44 -12.59
C SER A 288 0.95 6.31 -11.92
N ILE A 289 0.52 7.25 -11.08
CA ILE A 289 1.45 7.95 -10.19
C ILE A 289 2.00 6.94 -9.19
N SER A 290 3.32 6.89 -9.04
CA SER A 290 3.99 5.94 -8.14
C SER A 290 5.30 6.52 -7.61
N ASP A 291 5.65 6.09 -6.39
CA ASP A 291 6.94 6.35 -5.79
C ASP A 291 7.99 5.42 -6.42
N GLY A 292 8.96 6.02 -7.07
CA GLY A 292 10.21 5.40 -7.49
C GLY A 292 11.33 5.62 -6.46
N PRO A 293 12.51 5.02 -6.67
CA PRO A 293 13.68 5.10 -5.77
C PRO A 293 14.01 6.48 -5.20
N ASN A 294 13.94 7.50 -6.06
CA ASN A 294 14.27 8.90 -5.75
C ASN A 294 13.30 9.85 -6.47
N THR A 295 12.16 9.36 -6.91
CA THR A 295 11.27 10.08 -7.82
C THR A 295 9.81 9.82 -7.50
N ILE A 296 8.97 10.81 -7.77
CA ILE A 296 7.52 10.61 -7.86
C ILE A 296 7.19 10.65 -9.34
N GLU A 297 6.82 9.50 -9.89
CA GLU A 297 6.70 9.32 -11.34
C GLU A 297 5.27 9.62 -11.80
N PHE A 298 5.13 10.54 -12.75
CA PHE A 298 3.86 10.91 -13.35
C PHE A 298 3.77 10.35 -14.78
N PRO A 299 2.71 9.60 -15.12
CA PRO A 299 2.53 9.11 -16.49
C PRO A 299 2.44 10.24 -17.51
N THR A 300 2.93 10.01 -18.73
CA THR A 300 2.79 10.97 -19.84
C THR A 300 1.47 10.84 -20.61
N SER A 301 0.61 9.89 -20.22
CA SER A 301 -0.66 9.64 -20.91
C SER A 301 -1.61 10.84 -20.81
N LYS A 302 -2.51 10.97 -21.80
CA LYS A 302 -3.40 12.14 -21.96
C LYS A 302 -4.21 12.46 -20.72
N GLU A 303 -4.60 11.45 -19.94
CA GLU A 303 -5.39 11.61 -18.71
C GLU A 303 -4.63 12.31 -17.58
N PHE A 304 -3.29 12.32 -17.61
CA PHE A 304 -2.45 13.03 -16.66
C PHE A 304 -2.01 14.40 -17.17
N LYS A 305 -2.38 14.83 -18.37
CA LYS A 305 -2.06 16.20 -18.83
C LYS A 305 -2.66 17.31 -17.97
N THR A 306 -3.68 16.96 -17.19
CA THR A 306 -4.30 17.85 -16.22
C THR A 306 -4.65 17.09 -14.95
N MET A 307 -4.60 17.77 -13.81
CA MET A 307 -4.98 17.21 -12.52
C MET A 307 -5.88 18.17 -11.75
N LYS A 308 -6.91 17.63 -11.08
CA LYS A 308 -7.79 18.44 -10.22
C LYS A 308 -7.08 18.83 -8.93
N VAL A 309 -7.31 20.05 -8.44
CA VAL A 309 -6.70 20.55 -7.19
C VAL A 309 -6.92 19.60 -6.00
N PRO A 310 -8.12 19.04 -5.76
CA PRO A 310 -8.32 18.02 -4.73
C PRO A 310 -7.37 16.82 -4.82
N ARG A 311 -7.05 16.37 -6.04
CA ARG A 311 -6.14 15.24 -6.23
C ARG A 311 -4.70 15.63 -5.94
N ILE A 312 -4.27 16.84 -6.33
CA ILE A 312 -2.92 17.36 -6.02
C ILE A 312 -2.71 17.40 -4.51
N LEU A 313 -3.64 18.01 -3.77
CA LEU A 313 -3.52 18.14 -2.31
C LEU A 313 -3.57 16.80 -1.59
N SER A 314 -4.45 15.88 -2.02
CA SER A 314 -4.49 14.52 -1.45
C SER A 314 -3.20 13.73 -1.74
N LEU A 315 -2.64 13.86 -2.94
CA LEU A 315 -1.38 13.20 -3.31
C LEU A 315 -0.20 13.73 -2.51
N ASN A 316 -0.13 15.04 -2.25
CA ASN A 316 0.91 15.58 -1.37
C ASN A 316 0.83 14.95 0.04
N SER A 317 -0.36 14.88 0.62
CA SER A 317 -0.52 14.28 1.96
C SER A 317 -0.30 12.76 1.99
N HIS A 318 -0.61 12.05 0.89
CA HIS A 318 -0.43 10.60 0.77
C HIS A 318 1.02 10.22 0.45
N GLU A 319 1.56 10.70 -0.69
CA GLU A 319 2.84 10.22 -1.24
C GLU A 319 4.02 10.98 -0.62
N ILE A 320 3.91 12.30 -0.44
CA ILE A 320 5.03 13.13 0.06
C ILE A 320 5.05 13.14 1.60
N GLU A 321 4.01 13.69 2.22
CA GLU A 321 4.00 13.94 3.66
C GLU A 321 3.90 12.65 4.49
N SER A 322 3.51 11.51 3.87
CA SER A 322 3.52 10.20 4.53
C SER A 322 4.65 9.31 4.02
N HIS A 323 4.57 8.80 2.78
CA HIS A 323 5.52 7.78 2.30
C HIS A 323 6.94 8.31 2.14
N SER A 324 7.13 9.47 1.51
CA SER A 324 8.46 10.05 1.26
C SER A 324 9.14 10.49 2.57
N VAL A 325 8.39 11.10 3.50
CA VAL A 325 8.89 11.44 4.85
C VAL A 325 9.37 10.17 5.58
N ASN A 326 8.57 9.10 5.57
CA ASN A 326 8.99 7.84 6.20
C ASN A 326 10.16 7.19 5.47
N ASP A 327 10.27 7.32 4.15
CA ASP A 327 11.40 6.78 3.42
C ASP A 327 12.72 7.46 3.83
N GLU A 328 12.74 8.80 3.90
CA GLU A 328 13.91 9.56 4.36
C GLU A 328 14.25 9.26 5.83
N ASN A 329 13.25 9.15 6.70
CA ASN A 329 13.49 8.80 8.09
C ASN A 329 13.95 7.34 8.25
N ASN A 330 13.45 6.42 7.42
CA ASN A 330 13.91 5.03 7.41
C ASN A 330 15.38 4.94 7.04
N LYS A 331 15.82 5.69 6.01
CA LYS A 331 17.22 5.74 5.58
C LYS A 331 18.17 6.12 6.71
N LYS A 332 17.76 7.06 7.58
CA LYS A 332 18.54 7.50 8.74
C LYS A 332 18.64 6.44 9.84
N ILE A 333 17.67 5.52 9.97
CA ILE A 333 17.61 4.55 11.07
C ILE A 333 18.09 3.15 10.64
N LEU A 334 17.66 2.65 9.47
CA LEU A 334 17.93 1.30 8.96
C LEU A 334 18.30 1.25 7.46
N GLY A 335 18.67 2.37 6.85
CA GLY A 335 18.95 2.41 5.41
C GLY A 335 17.70 2.06 4.59
N ASN A 336 17.83 1.15 3.62
CA ASN A 336 16.71 0.72 2.77
C ASN A 336 15.91 -0.46 3.36
N ILE A 337 16.32 -0.99 4.52
CA ILE A 337 15.61 -2.10 5.15
C ILE A 337 14.30 -1.59 5.75
N ARG A 338 13.19 -2.13 5.25
CA ARG A 338 11.85 -1.85 5.79
C ARG A 338 11.53 -2.87 6.88
N GLY A 339 10.99 -2.43 8.01
CA GLY A 339 10.53 -3.32 9.09
C GLY A 339 9.37 -4.22 8.65
N ALA A 340 9.13 -5.29 9.42
CA ALA A 340 8.00 -6.19 9.16
C ALA A 340 6.67 -5.45 9.24
N LYS A 341 5.72 -5.77 8.36
CA LYS A 341 4.37 -5.15 8.32
C LYS A 341 4.42 -3.62 8.14
N SER A 342 5.53 -3.08 7.67
CA SER A 342 5.70 -1.64 7.41
C SER A 342 4.68 -1.14 6.40
N THR A 343 4.44 -1.85 5.29
CA THR A 343 3.44 -1.48 4.28
C THR A 343 2.04 -1.30 4.87
N GLU A 344 1.63 -2.11 5.85
CA GLU A 344 0.34 -1.90 6.54
C GLU A 344 0.31 -0.55 7.25
N LYS A 345 1.38 -0.20 7.98
CA LYS A 345 1.45 1.07 8.68
C LYS A 345 1.54 2.24 7.70
N GLU A 346 2.38 2.15 6.67
CA GLU A 346 2.62 3.21 5.67
C GLU A 346 1.31 3.59 4.98
N GLU A 347 0.64 2.62 4.36
CA GLU A 347 -0.65 2.84 3.69
C GLU A 347 -1.72 3.29 4.69
N GLY A 348 -1.73 2.71 5.89
CA GLY A 348 -2.64 3.10 6.95
C GLY A 348 -2.47 4.56 7.39
N LEU A 349 -1.23 5.04 7.47
CA LEU A 349 -0.90 6.43 7.78
C LEU A 349 -1.30 7.36 6.63
N ALA A 350 -0.98 6.99 5.39
CA ALA A 350 -1.31 7.79 4.22
C ALA A 350 -2.85 7.98 4.08
N ILE A 351 -3.63 6.91 4.31
CA ILE A 351 -5.10 6.98 4.36
C ILE A 351 -5.58 7.86 5.52
N LEU A 352 -4.93 7.81 6.68
CA LEU A 352 -5.27 8.71 7.80
C LEU A 352 -5.03 10.18 7.42
N MET A 353 -3.88 10.49 6.83
CA MET A 353 -3.53 11.85 6.37
C MET A 353 -4.54 12.37 5.34
N GLU A 354 -4.95 11.54 4.37
CA GLU A 354 -6.01 11.90 3.43
C GLU A 354 -7.36 12.18 4.14
N ASN A 355 -7.73 11.35 5.11
CA ASN A 355 -8.98 11.53 5.86
C ASN A 355 -8.98 12.82 6.69
N LEU A 356 -7.86 13.14 7.34
CA LEU A 356 -7.68 14.39 8.09
C LEU A 356 -7.81 15.60 7.16
N LEU A 357 -7.15 15.58 6.00
CA LEU A 357 -7.23 16.64 5.00
C LEU A 357 -8.67 16.82 4.47
N LYS A 358 -9.34 15.70 4.16
CA LYS A 358 -10.64 15.66 3.47
C LYS A 358 -11.82 16.06 4.37
N TYR A 359 -11.77 15.67 5.64
CA TYR A 359 -12.90 15.78 6.56
C TYR A 359 -12.62 16.66 7.78
N GLY A 360 -11.37 17.02 8.04
CA GLY A 360 -11.01 17.84 9.18
C GLY A 360 -11.39 17.22 10.51
N ASP A 361 -11.94 18.02 11.42
CA ASP A 361 -12.45 17.55 12.71
C ASP A 361 -13.79 16.80 12.60
N GLY A 362 -14.39 16.76 11.41
CA GLY A 362 -15.64 16.04 11.15
C GLY A 362 -15.56 14.54 11.41
N ILE A 363 -14.37 13.94 11.29
CA ILE A 363 -14.11 12.53 11.62
C ILE A 363 -13.83 12.29 13.11
N LEU A 364 -13.87 13.31 13.95
CA LEU A 364 -13.63 13.16 15.38
C LEU A 364 -14.94 12.91 16.15
N LYS A 365 -14.80 12.31 17.32
CA LYS A 365 -15.86 12.19 18.34
C LYS A 365 -15.28 12.35 19.73
N VAL A 366 -16.10 12.78 20.68
CA VAL A 366 -15.72 12.81 22.10
C VAL A 366 -15.85 11.38 22.65
N ASP A 367 -14.75 10.85 23.17
CA ASP A 367 -14.75 9.59 23.90
C ASP A 367 -15.50 9.77 25.22
N LYS A 368 -16.54 8.98 25.45
CA LYS A 368 -17.42 9.13 26.62
C LYS A 368 -16.71 8.90 27.95
N ASN A 369 -15.63 8.11 27.96
CA ASN A 369 -14.94 7.73 29.20
C ASN A 369 -13.87 8.76 29.59
N THR A 370 -13.19 9.34 28.60
CA THR A 370 -12.06 10.25 28.84
C THR A 370 -12.36 11.71 28.56
N GLY A 371 -13.48 12.02 27.89
CA GLY A 371 -13.81 13.38 27.44
C GLY A 371 -12.93 13.90 26.30
N LYS A 372 -11.97 13.10 25.83
CA LYS A 372 -11.01 13.50 24.79
C LYS A 372 -11.58 13.30 23.39
N LYS A 373 -11.19 14.17 22.45
CA LYS A 373 -11.50 14.00 21.02
C LYS A 373 -10.65 12.87 20.44
N ILE A 374 -11.30 11.84 19.91
CA ILE A 374 -10.67 10.68 19.25
C ILE A 374 -11.17 10.55 17.82
N ILE A 375 -10.44 9.81 16.99
CA ILE A 375 -10.84 9.53 15.61
C ILE A 375 -11.97 8.49 15.59
N ASP A 376 -13.03 8.79 14.84
CA ASP A 376 -14.17 7.91 14.62
C ASP A 376 -14.04 7.15 13.30
N LEU A 377 -13.65 5.87 13.39
CA LEU A 377 -13.47 5.00 12.22
C LEU A 377 -14.72 4.92 11.33
N GLU A 378 -15.92 5.02 11.90
CA GLU A 378 -17.18 4.96 11.14
C GLU A 378 -17.40 6.19 10.24
N LYS A 379 -16.75 7.32 10.55
CA LYS A 379 -16.83 8.55 9.76
C LYS A 379 -15.76 8.66 8.69
N CYS A 380 -14.77 7.77 8.72
CA CYS A 380 -13.64 7.79 7.80
C CYS A 380 -13.98 7.07 6.49
N ASP A 381 -13.29 7.46 5.43
CA ASP A 381 -13.15 6.62 4.25
C ASP A 381 -12.14 5.51 4.52
N ILE A 382 -12.56 4.28 4.30
CA ILE A 382 -11.71 3.09 4.37
C ILE A 382 -11.54 2.50 2.96
N PRO A 383 -10.41 1.82 2.68
CA PRO A 383 -10.18 1.19 1.39
C PRO A 383 -11.29 0.20 1.00
N ASP A 384 -11.80 0.34 -0.21
CA ASP A 384 -12.85 -0.51 -0.78
C ASP A 384 -12.40 -1.97 -1.00
N SER A 385 -11.09 -2.24 -0.93
CA SER A 385 -10.54 -3.59 -0.99
C SER A 385 -11.12 -4.50 0.10
N ILE A 386 -11.32 -4.02 1.32
CA ILE A 386 -11.86 -4.85 2.41
C ILE A 386 -13.31 -5.30 2.13
N VAL A 387 -14.10 -4.44 1.48
CA VAL A 387 -15.47 -4.77 1.05
C VAL A 387 -15.42 -5.84 -0.04
N LYS A 388 -14.54 -5.68 -1.04
CA LYS A 388 -14.37 -6.63 -2.13
C LYS A 388 -13.94 -8.00 -1.62
N THR A 389 -12.98 -8.04 -0.68
CA THR A 389 -12.52 -9.28 -0.05
C THR A 389 -13.67 -9.92 0.73
N LEU A 390 -14.39 -9.18 1.58
CA LEU A 390 -15.54 -9.73 2.31
C LEU A 390 -16.61 -10.31 1.39
N ILE A 391 -16.96 -9.61 0.30
CA ILE A 391 -17.90 -10.13 -0.69
C ILE A 391 -17.38 -11.44 -1.29
N GLY A 392 -16.09 -11.51 -1.66
CA GLY A 392 -15.51 -12.74 -2.21
C GLY A 392 -15.32 -13.87 -1.20
N GLU A 393 -15.34 -13.60 0.11
CA GLU A 393 -15.38 -14.63 1.15
C GLU A 393 -16.78 -15.26 1.32
N ILE A 394 -17.85 -14.51 1.03
CA ILE A 394 -19.24 -14.93 1.29
C ILE A 394 -20.05 -15.26 0.03
N CYS A 395 -19.48 -15.01 -1.15
CA CYS A 395 -20.09 -15.27 -2.45
C CYS A 395 -19.36 -16.38 -3.20
N ASN A 396 -20.11 -17.10 -4.02
CA ASN A 396 -19.51 -17.98 -5.03
C ASN A 396 -18.97 -17.16 -6.22
N ASP A 397 -18.30 -17.82 -7.16
CA ASP A 397 -17.63 -17.16 -8.28
C ASP A 397 -18.60 -16.40 -9.21
N GLU A 398 -19.80 -16.94 -9.44
CA GLU A 398 -20.83 -16.29 -10.27
C GLU A 398 -21.35 -15.02 -9.61
N GLU A 399 -21.67 -15.09 -8.32
CA GLU A 399 -22.11 -13.96 -7.51
C GLU A 399 -21.03 -12.88 -7.40
N LEU A 400 -19.76 -13.27 -7.21
CA LEU A 400 -18.64 -12.33 -7.12
C LEU A 400 -18.41 -11.60 -8.46
N LEU A 401 -18.49 -12.31 -9.58
CA LEU A 401 -18.39 -11.69 -10.90
C LEU A 401 -19.56 -10.73 -11.14
N GLU A 402 -20.77 -11.09 -10.74
CA GLU A 402 -21.94 -10.22 -10.83
C GLU A 402 -21.79 -8.96 -9.96
N TYR A 403 -21.27 -9.09 -8.74
CA TYR A 403 -20.93 -7.95 -7.90
C TYR A 403 -20.00 -6.96 -8.63
N PHE A 404 -18.94 -7.46 -9.27
CA PHE A 404 -18.02 -6.61 -10.02
C PHE A 404 -18.67 -5.96 -11.25
N LYS A 405 -19.57 -6.66 -11.96
CA LYS A 405 -20.32 -6.07 -13.09
C LYS A 405 -21.19 -4.91 -12.63
N LEU A 406 -21.98 -5.10 -11.57
CA LEU A 406 -22.84 -4.05 -11.01
C LEU A 406 -22.02 -2.87 -10.48
N LYS A 407 -20.94 -3.16 -9.75
CA LYS A 407 -20.03 -2.12 -9.24
C LYS A 407 -19.39 -1.32 -10.37
N SER A 408 -19.05 -1.95 -11.50
CA SER A 408 -18.54 -1.27 -12.70
C SER A 408 -19.56 -0.29 -13.27
N LYS A 409 -20.83 -0.69 -13.41
CA LYS A 409 -21.91 0.21 -13.89
C LYS A 409 -22.12 1.41 -12.98
N MET A 410 -21.92 1.23 -11.68
CA MET A 410 -21.97 2.30 -10.68
C MET A 410 -20.75 3.24 -10.73
N GLY A 411 -19.73 2.96 -11.55
CA GLY A 411 -18.47 3.72 -11.63
C GLY A 411 -17.48 3.40 -10.51
N GLY A 412 -17.62 2.24 -9.87
CA GLY A 412 -16.78 1.81 -8.75
C GLY A 412 -15.55 0.99 -9.13
N LEU A 413 -15.30 0.76 -10.42
CA LEU A 413 -14.13 0.03 -10.93
C LEU A 413 -13.40 0.85 -12.00
N LYS A 414 -12.06 0.83 -11.94
CA LYS A 414 -11.16 1.41 -12.96
C LYS A 414 -10.72 0.39 -14.03
N ILE A 415 -11.01 -0.89 -13.80
CA ILE A 415 -10.64 -2.02 -14.65
C ILE A 415 -11.88 -2.82 -15.00
N SER A 416 -11.78 -3.72 -15.98
CA SER A 416 -12.91 -4.56 -16.38
C SER A 416 -13.39 -5.45 -15.20
N PRO A 417 -14.69 -5.79 -15.13
CA PRO A 417 -15.21 -6.70 -14.10
C PRO A 417 -14.48 -8.05 -14.05
N LYS A 418 -14.14 -8.60 -15.21
CA LYS A 418 -13.42 -9.88 -15.32
C LYS A 418 -12.01 -9.76 -14.74
N GLU A 419 -11.31 -8.67 -15.03
CA GLU A 419 -9.98 -8.44 -14.46
C GLU A 419 -10.06 -8.22 -12.94
N ALA A 420 -11.05 -7.48 -12.44
CA ALA A 420 -11.28 -7.32 -11.01
C ALA A 420 -11.55 -8.66 -10.30
N PHE A 421 -12.37 -9.52 -10.91
CA PHE A 421 -12.63 -10.87 -10.44
C PHE A 421 -11.34 -11.71 -10.35
N LEU A 422 -10.55 -11.78 -11.43
CA LEU A 422 -9.28 -12.51 -11.44
C LEU A 422 -8.30 -11.97 -10.40
N ARG A 423 -8.25 -10.64 -10.26
CA ARG A 423 -7.41 -9.97 -9.25
C ARG A 423 -7.82 -10.33 -7.83
N ALA A 424 -9.12 -10.44 -7.53
CA ALA A 424 -9.60 -10.82 -6.20
C ALA A 424 -9.24 -12.27 -5.84
N LYS A 425 -9.17 -13.15 -6.84
CA LYS A 425 -8.86 -14.58 -6.67
C LYS A 425 -7.37 -14.91 -6.80
N ARG A 426 -6.46 -13.93 -6.91
CA ARG A 426 -5.00 -14.15 -7.10
C ARG A 426 -4.42 -15.15 -6.09
N SER A 427 -3.55 -16.05 -6.55
CA SER A 427 -2.89 -17.10 -5.75
C SER A 427 -3.83 -18.00 -4.95
N ASN A 428 -5.11 -18.04 -5.30
CA ASN A 428 -6.14 -18.83 -4.63
C ASN A 428 -7.09 -19.43 -5.67
N LYS A 429 -7.56 -20.65 -5.43
CA LYS A 429 -8.51 -21.37 -6.31
C LYS A 429 -9.95 -21.01 -5.96
N SER A 430 -10.31 -21.20 -4.71
CA SER A 430 -11.70 -21.14 -4.24
C SER A 430 -12.01 -19.88 -3.43
N GLY A 431 -10.99 -19.20 -2.90
CA GLY A 431 -11.15 -18.00 -2.07
C GLY A 431 -10.55 -16.74 -2.68
N VAL A 432 -10.57 -15.67 -1.89
CA VAL A 432 -9.92 -14.40 -2.20
C VAL A 432 -8.57 -14.28 -1.53
N GLN A 433 -7.69 -13.45 -2.10
CA GLN A 433 -6.44 -13.05 -1.48
C GLN A 433 -6.69 -11.90 -0.48
N HIS A 434 -6.10 -11.98 0.72
CA HIS A 434 -6.32 -10.96 1.76
C HIS A 434 -5.25 -9.86 1.77
N LYS A 435 -4.23 -9.91 0.92
CA LYS A 435 -3.22 -8.84 0.80
C LYS A 435 -3.85 -7.46 0.61
N ASP A 436 -4.86 -7.32 -0.24
CA ASP A 436 -5.49 -6.01 -0.48
C ASP A 436 -6.23 -5.48 0.78
N THR A 437 -6.50 -6.34 1.78
CA THR A 437 -7.05 -5.91 3.09
C THR A 437 -6.01 -5.25 3.99
N SER A 438 -4.71 -5.49 3.75
CA SER A 438 -3.60 -4.95 4.55
C SER A 438 -3.66 -3.43 4.67
N TYR A 439 -4.15 -2.72 3.66
CA TYR A 439 -4.26 -1.25 3.68
C TYR A 439 -5.36 -0.80 4.65
N ALA A 440 -6.54 -1.43 4.56
CA ALA A 440 -7.65 -1.14 5.47
C ALA A 440 -7.32 -1.54 6.91
N ARG A 441 -6.70 -2.72 7.09
CA ARG A 441 -6.23 -3.20 8.40
C ARG A 441 -5.16 -2.29 8.98
N GLY A 442 -4.24 -1.85 8.14
CA GLY A 442 -3.24 -0.83 8.43
C GLY A 442 -3.86 0.44 9.01
N PHE A 443 -4.78 1.05 8.26
CA PHE A 443 -5.52 2.23 8.70
C PHE A 443 -6.24 2.02 10.04
N ILE A 444 -6.97 0.90 10.19
CA ILE A 444 -7.66 0.55 11.43
C ILE A 444 -6.68 0.43 12.61
N LYS A 445 -5.52 -0.23 12.40
CA LYS A 445 -4.50 -0.40 13.44
C LYS A 445 -3.86 0.94 13.81
N VAL A 446 -3.52 1.79 12.84
CA VAL A 446 -2.98 3.14 13.07
C VAL A 446 -3.96 3.96 13.92
N VAL A 447 -5.23 4.04 13.51
CA VAL A 447 -6.25 4.79 14.25
C VAL A 447 -6.48 4.22 15.65
N LYS A 448 -6.52 2.89 15.80
CA LYS A 448 -6.67 2.25 17.12
C LYS A 448 -5.48 2.56 18.04
N SER A 449 -4.25 2.53 17.52
CA SER A 449 -3.04 2.87 18.26
C SER A 449 -3.03 4.34 18.69
N LEU A 450 -3.36 5.26 17.79
CA LEU A 450 -3.48 6.68 18.10
C LEU A 450 -4.58 6.95 19.14
N ASN A 451 -5.77 6.37 18.94
CA ASN A 451 -6.86 6.53 19.89
C ASN A 451 -6.50 5.98 21.28
N LYS A 452 -5.68 4.92 21.37
CA LYS A 452 -5.16 4.42 22.64
C LYS A 452 -4.22 5.44 23.30
N SER A 453 -3.29 6.02 22.52
CA SER A 453 -2.41 7.09 23.00
C SER A 453 -3.22 8.30 23.49
N ILE A 454 -4.14 8.82 22.67
CA ILE A 454 -4.99 9.96 23.02
C ILE A 454 -5.70 9.71 24.36
N LYS A 455 -6.37 8.57 24.52
CA LYS A 455 -7.14 8.25 25.72
C LYS A 455 -6.27 8.15 26.96
N SER A 456 -5.19 7.39 26.88
CA SER A 456 -4.47 6.89 28.06
C SER A 456 -3.05 7.45 28.25
N GLY A 457 -2.53 8.22 27.29
CA GLY A 457 -1.11 8.59 27.20
C GLY A 457 -0.18 7.40 26.89
N LYS A 458 -0.74 6.21 26.63
CA LYS A 458 0.00 4.98 26.34
C LYS A 458 -0.19 4.57 24.89
N GLY A 459 0.90 4.31 24.21
CA GLY A 459 0.90 3.86 22.81
C GLY A 459 1.76 4.77 21.96
N ILE A 460 1.49 4.74 20.66
CA ILE A 460 2.23 5.46 19.64
C ILE A 460 1.57 6.84 19.47
N ASN A 461 2.34 7.91 19.59
CA ASN A 461 1.88 9.26 19.30
C ASN A 461 1.80 9.51 17.80
N PHE A 462 1.25 10.64 17.40
CA PHE A 462 1.12 10.96 15.98
C PHE A 462 2.50 11.07 15.30
N GLU A 463 3.46 11.73 15.96
CA GLU A 463 4.81 11.96 15.43
C GLU A 463 5.59 10.64 15.28
N ASP A 464 5.35 9.70 16.19
CA ASP A 464 5.99 8.38 16.19
C ASP A 464 5.62 7.57 14.92
N LEU A 465 4.49 7.86 14.25
CA LEU A 465 4.11 7.21 12.99
C LEU A 465 5.03 7.58 11.82
N PHE A 466 5.81 8.65 11.97
CA PHE A 466 6.72 9.19 10.95
C PHE A 466 8.19 8.76 11.16
N LEU A 467 8.48 7.88 12.11
CA LEU A 467 9.86 7.46 12.41
C LEU A 467 10.53 6.68 11.27
N GLY A 468 9.76 6.14 10.34
CA GLY A 468 10.27 5.38 9.21
C GLY A 468 9.33 4.24 8.80
N LYS A 469 9.79 3.43 7.84
CA LYS A 469 9.05 2.29 7.28
C LYS A 469 9.10 1.08 8.22
N PHE A 470 8.46 1.23 9.37
CA PHE A 470 8.35 0.19 10.41
C PHE A 470 6.90 -0.23 10.64
N GLY A 471 6.70 -1.48 11.07
CA GLY A 471 5.42 -1.90 11.60
C GLY A 471 5.09 -1.18 12.91
N ILE A 472 3.80 -1.01 13.24
CA ILE A 472 3.33 -0.34 14.46
C ILE A 472 4.00 -0.90 15.74
N LYS A 473 4.32 -2.19 15.77
CA LYS A 473 4.95 -2.86 16.92
C LYS A 473 6.42 -2.47 17.12
N ASP A 474 7.09 -2.05 16.05
CA ASP A 474 8.51 -1.70 16.06
C ASP A 474 8.76 -0.21 16.26
N LEU A 475 7.71 0.62 16.19
CA LEU A 475 7.84 2.08 16.39
C LEU A 475 8.42 2.44 17.76
N GLU A 476 8.11 1.68 18.81
CA GLU A 476 8.72 1.87 20.13
C GLU A 476 10.23 1.58 20.12
N LYS A 477 10.68 0.58 19.35
CA LYS A 477 12.12 0.30 19.18
C LYS A 477 12.79 1.40 18.35
N ALA A 478 12.16 1.80 17.24
CA ALA A 478 12.64 2.87 16.38
C ALA A 478 12.77 4.20 17.14
N LYS A 479 11.83 4.49 18.04
CA LYS A 479 11.88 5.66 18.93
C LYS A 479 13.10 5.63 19.84
N LYS A 480 13.35 4.49 20.50
CA LYS A 480 14.53 4.31 21.36
C LYS A 480 15.84 4.44 20.59
N ILE A 481 15.89 3.89 19.37
CA ILE A 481 17.04 4.06 18.47
C ILE A 481 17.24 5.55 18.16
N LYS A 482 16.18 6.24 17.71
CA LYS A 482 16.22 7.68 17.40
C LYS A 482 16.72 8.51 18.58
N GLU A 483 16.21 8.24 19.79
CA GLU A 483 16.57 8.99 21.00
C GLU A 483 18.03 8.72 21.43
N ALA A 484 18.47 7.46 21.40
CA ALA A 484 19.81 7.07 21.83
C ALA A 484 20.92 7.48 20.82
N GLU A 485 20.60 7.50 19.53
CA GLU A 485 21.52 7.90 18.46
C GLU A 485 21.34 9.37 18.03
N GLU A 486 20.51 10.13 18.75
CA GLU A 486 20.22 11.56 18.47
C GLU A 486 19.80 11.84 17.02
N ILE A 487 19.06 10.91 16.41
CA ILE A 487 18.68 10.99 15.00
C ILE A 487 17.61 12.07 14.80
N GLN A 488 17.91 13.02 13.91
CA GLN A 488 16.96 14.03 13.49
C GLN A 488 16.01 13.50 12.41
N THR A 489 14.73 13.36 12.76
CA THR A 489 13.66 12.93 11.85
C THR A 489 12.86 14.10 11.30
N ILE A 490 12.36 13.95 10.09
CA ILE A 490 11.46 14.89 9.42
C ILE A 490 10.02 14.62 9.87
N LEU A 491 9.21 15.66 10.07
CA LEU A 491 7.76 15.55 10.26
C LEU A 491 7.03 16.22 9.10
N PRO A 492 5.76 15.84 8.83
CA PRO A 492 4.96 16.53 7.83
C PRO A 492 4.69 17.99 8.24
N GLN A 493 4.76 18.89 7.25
CA GLN A 493 4.45 20.32 7.45
C GLN A 493 2.96 20.65 7.28
N PHE A 494 2.15 19.67 6.85
CA PHE A 494 0.73 19.84 6.54
C PHE A 494 0.47 20.94 5.51
N ASN A 495 1.31 21.00 4.47
CA ASN A 495 1.27 22.01 3.41
C ASN A 495 -0.09 22.02 2.70
N SER A 496 -0.69 20.85 2.49
CA SER A 496 -2.04 20.75 1.93
C SER A 496 -3.12 21.34 2.85
N GLU A 497 -3.01 21.16 4.16
CA GLU A 497 -3.93 21.74 5.15
C GLU A 497 -3.80 23.27 5.17
N ARG A 498 -2.57 23.77 5.12
CA ARG A 498 -2.26 25.20 5.09
C ARG A 498 -2.78 25.88 3.82
N ILE A 499 -2.58 25.25 2.66
CA ILE A 499 -3.15 25.73 1.39
C ILE A 499 -4.67 25.87 1.51
N LEU A 500 -5.34 24.85 2.06
CA LEU A 500 -6.79 24.89 2.25
C LEU A 500 -7.20 25.98 3.23
N TYR A 501 -6.48 26.13 4.35
CA TYR A 501 -6.73 27.20 5.31
C TYR A 501 -6.71 28.58 4.61
N ILE A 502 -5.63 28.92 3.90
CA ILE A 502 -5.50 30.21 3.19
C ILE A 502 -6.59 30.37 2.13
N MET A 503 -6.89 29.31 1.37
CA MET A 503 -7.95 29.35 0.35
C MET A 503 -9.36 29.49 0.94
N GLU A 504 -9.60 29.02 2.17
CA GLU A 504 -10.90 29.07 2.84
C GLU A 504 -11.10 30.37 3.64
N THR A 505 -10.05 30.94 4.21
CA THR A 505 -10.13 32.10 5.12
C THR A 505 -9.55 33.39 4.54
N GLY A 506 -8.66 33.29 3.54
CA GLY A 506 -7.83 34.40 3.07
C GLY A 506 -6.71 34.79 4.04
N ASP A 507 -6.57 34.12 5.18
CA ASP A 507 -5.57 34.43 6.20
C ASP A 507 -4.25 33.73 5.90
N THR A 508 -3.18 34.50 5.74
CA THR A 508 -1.82 34.04 5.48
C THR A 508 -0.94 33.99 6.74
N SER A 509 -1.50 34.30 7.91
CA SER A 509 -0.80 34.29 9.20
C SER A 509 -0.53 32.86 9.66
N GLU A 510 0.75 32.54 9.83
CA GLU A 510 1.19 31.25 10.35
C GLU A 510 0.66 30.99 11.77
N SER A 511 0.74 31.98 12.67
CA SER A 511 0.22 31.86 14.03
C SER A 511 -1.27 31.52 14.04
N ASN A 512 -2.06 32.13 13.13
CA ASN A 512 -3.49 31.86 13.07
C ASN A 512 -3.78 30.47 12.49
N PHE A 513 -3.01 30.04 11.47
CA PHE A 513 -3.07 28.67 10.96
C PHE A 513 -2.76 27.65 12.08
N LEU A 514 -1.66 27.82 12.82
CA LEU A 514 -1.26 26.88 13.88
C LEU A 514 -2.32 26.81 14.99
N LYS A 515 -2.93 27.94 15.38
CA LYS A 515 -4.03 27.97 16.35
C LYS A 515 -5.26 27.23 15.84
N ASP A 516 -5.65 27.44 14.58
CA ASP A 516 -6.77 26.73 13.96
C ASP A 516 -6.50 25.23 13.86
N PHE A 517 -5.31 24.86 13.39
CA PHE A 517 -4.87 23.47 13.27
C PHE A 517 -4.89 22.76 14.62
N GLN A 518 -4.30 23.34 15.67
CA GLN A 518 -4.26 22.72 17.00
C GLN A 518 -5.66 22.54 17.59
N LYS A 519 -6.56 23.51 17.36
CA LYS A 519 -7.97 23.40 17.76
C LYS A 519 -8.69 22.26 17.03
N LYS A 520 -8.37 22.08 15.74
CA LYS A 520 -8.95 21.08 14.86
C LYS A 520 -8.42 19.67 15.17
N PHE A 521 -7.12 19.54 15.40
CA PHE A 521 -6.41 18.28 15.63
C PHE A 521 -5.61 18.31 16.94
N PRO A 522 -6.27 18.30 18.10
CA PRO A 522 -5.59 18.49 19.40
C PRO A 522 -4.65 17.34 19.80
N PHE A 523 -4.68 16.21 19.09
CA PHE A 523 -3.82 15.05 19.32
C PHE A 523 -2.52 15.08 18.50
N ILE A 524 -2.37 16.05 17.60
CA ILE A 524 -1.13 16.31 16.88
C ILE A 524 -0.43 17.42 17.67
N ASN A 525 0.74 17.13 18.24
CA ASN A 525 1.48 18.14 19.00
C ASN A 525 2.43 18.86 18.04
N LEU A 526 2.00 20.02 17.54
CA LEU A 526 2.81 20.80 16.61
C LEU A 526 4.08 21.39 17.26
N GLY A 527 4.09 21.58 18.59
CA GLY A 527 5.24 22.00 19.41
C GLY A 527 6.17 23.06 18.80
N ASN A 528 7.44 23.06 19.25
CA ASN A 528 8.52 23.84 18.62
C ASN A 528 8.85 23.36 17.19
N MET A 529 8.31 22.22 16.76
CA MET A 529 8.71 21.52 15.53
C MET A 529 8.20 22.18 14.24
N LEU A 530 7.02 22.83 14.26
CA LEU A 530 6.55 23.63 13.11
C LEU A 530 7.05 25.07 13.14
N ALA A 531 7.19 25.67 14.33
CA ALA A 531 7.66 27.05 14.47
C ALA A 531 9.12 27.24 14.01
N GLU A 532 9.95 26.19 14.05
CA GLU A 532 11.34 26.23 13.55
C GLU A 532 11.46 25.84 12.07
N SER A 533 10.44 25.20 11.47
CA SER A 533 10.51 24.65 10.10
C SER A 533 9.67 25.42 9.07
N ILE A 534 8.66 26.18 9.51
CA ILE A 534 7.94 27.12 8.66
C ILE A 534 8.72 28.43 8.63
N THR A 535 9.46 28.65 7.55
CA THR A 535 10.16 29.92 7.31
C THR A 535 9.26 30.88 6.54
N SER A 536 9.66 32.16 6.50
CA SER A 536 9.04 33.15 5.58
C SER A 536 9.08 32.65 4.14
N GLU A 537 10.17 31.98 3.75
CA GLU A 537 10.33 31.33 2.43
C GLU A 537 9.27 30.24 2.19
N THR A 538 9.02 29.35 3.17
CA THR A 538 7.96 28.34 3.06
C THR A 538 6.58 29.01 2.87
N ASN A 539 6.30 30.12 3.57
CA ASN A 539 5.05 30.86 3.39
C ASN A 539 4.91 31.44 1.98
N GLU A 540 5.97 32.08 1.46
CA GLU A 540 5.99 32.61 0.10
C GLU A 540 5.74 31.52 -0.94
N LYS A 541 6.37 30.36 -0.79
CA LYS A 541 6.15 29.23 -1.70
C LYS A 541 4.74 28.66 -1.62
N ILE A 542 4.12 28.61 -0.45
CA ILE A 542 2.71 28.22 -0.34
C ILE A 542 1.80 29.20 -1.10
N LEU A 543 2.08 30.50 -1.05
CA LEU A 543 1.32 31.50 -1.81
C LEU A 543 1.55 31.38 -3.32
N GLU A 544 2.78 31.11 -3.76
CA GLU A 544 3.09 30.81 -5.17
C GLU A 544 2.29 29.59 -5.65
N ILE A 545 2.28 28.50 -4.86
CA ILE A 545 1.52 27.29 -5.17
C ILE A 545 0.03 27.59 -5.29
N ILE A 546 -0.56 28.37 -4.36
CA ILE A 546 -1.97 28.77 -4.45
C ILE A 546 -2.23 29.55 -5.75
N GLY A 547 -1.29 30.40 -6.17
CA GLY A 547 -1.33 31.10 -7.47
C GLY A 547 -1.39 30.12 -8.64
N GLU A 548 -0.50 29.13 -8.67
CA GLU A 548 -0.48 28.09 -9.71
C GLU A 548 -1.73 27.21 -9.71
N LEU A 549 -2.25 26.82 -8.53
CA LEU A 549 -3.46 26.02 -8.41
C LEU A 549 -4.72 26.74 -8.95
N LYS A 550 -4.69 28.07 -9.03
CA LYS A 550 -5.75 28.90 -9.59
C LYS A 550 -5.61 29.17 -11.09
N LYS A 551 -4.48 28.80 -11.72
CA LYS A 551 -4.27 28.86 -13.18
C LYS A 551 -4.97 27.68 -13.84
N THR A 552 -6.29 27.80 -14.03
CA THR A 552 -7.15 26.77 -14.64
C THR A 552 -7.25 26.87 -16.14
#